data_AF-A0A1Q7NVA7-F1
#
_entry.id   AF-A0A1Q7NVA7-F1
#
_cell.length_a   1.000
_cell.length_b   1.000
_cell.length_c   1.000
_cell.angle_alpha   90.00
_cell.angle_beta   90.00
_cell.angle_gamma   90.00
#
_symmetry.space_group_name_H-M   'P 1'
#
loop_
_entity.id
_entity.type
_entity.pdbx_description
1 polymer ?
#
loop_
_entity_poly.entity_id
_entity_poly.type
_entity_poly.pdbx_seq_one_letter_code
_entity_poly.pdbx_strand_id
1 'polypeptide(L)'
;MTEAFTRANQPVGKETVPALEAARRLGIYVMASASVHQGQLTRNLPPMLTEFLPGFQTDAQRALQFVRSTPGVGTALVGMKTVAHVEENAGVAATAPMPWNEFGRLFTATS
;
A
#
# COMPACT_ATOMS: atom_id res chain seq x y z
N MET A 1 -3.70 9.51 -0.42
CA MET A 1 -3.98 8.52 0.65
C MET A 1 -2.92 8.53 1.75
N THR A 2 -1.91 9.41 1.69
CA THR A 2 -0.97 9.63 2.80
C THR A 2 -1.71 10.11 4.05
N GLU A 3 -2.84 10.79 3.89
CA GLU A 3 -3.68 11.34 4.95
C GLU A 3 -4.23 10.28 5.90
N ALA A 4 -4.50 9.06 5.41
CA ALA A 4 -4.95 7.96 6.27
C ALA A 4 -3.88 7.56 7.30
N PHE A 5 -2.61 7.81 6.98
CA PHE A 5 -1.45 7.56 7.83
C PHE A 5 -1.01 8.80 8.61
N THR A 6 -1.16 10.00 8.05
CA THR A 6 -0.58 11.23 8.62
C THR A 6 -1.58 12.18 9.28
N ARG A 7 -2.84 12.19 8.86
CA ARG A 7 -3.82 13.20 9.33
C ARG A 7 -4.57 12.69 10.55
N ALA A 8 -4.27 13.28 11.70
CA ALA A 8 -5.04 13.05 12.93
C ALA A 8 -6.46 13.65 12.84
N ASN A 9 -7.44 12.84 12.46
CA ASN A 9 -8.84 13.26 12.33
C ASN A 9 -9.87 12.23 12.85
N GLN A 10 -9.43 11.11 13.41
CA GLN A 10 -10.32 10.10 13.98
C GLN A 10 -10.30 10.16 15.51
N PRO A 11 -11.44 10.40 16.18
CA PRO A 11 -11.50 10.38 17.64
C PRO A 11 -11.44 8.93 18.16
N VAL A 12 -10.46 8.65 19.03
CA VAL A 12 -10.31 7.37 19.74
C VAL A 12 -10.04 7.66 21.21
N GLY A 13 -11.06 7.49 22.05
CA GLY A 13 -11.01 7.87 23.46
C GLY A 13 -10.86 9.39 23.61
N LYS A 14 -9.77 9.84 24.23
CA LYS A 14 -9.46 11.28 24.43
C LYS A 14 -8.52 11.85 23.34
N GLU A 15 -8.04 11.02 22.43
CA GLU A 15 -7.09 11.42 21.40
C GLU A 15 -7.77 11.49 20.02
N THR A 16 -7.24 12.36 19.16
CA THR A 16 -7.53 12.34 17.73
C THR A 16 -6.31 11.79 17.01
N VAL A 17 -6.47 10.69 16.27
CA VAL A 17 -5.37 9.96 15.62
C VAL A 17 -5.63 9.75 14.13
N PRO A 18 -4.61 9.37 13.34
CA PRO A 18 -4.83 8.98 11.94
C PRO A 18 -5.71 7.74 11.80
N ALA A 19 -6.35 7.60 10.64
CA ALA A 19 -7.33 6.54 10.39
C ALA A 19 -6.75 5.12 10.53
N LEU A 20 -5.53 4.89 10.05
CA LEU A 20 -4.89 3.57 10.16
C LEU A 20 -4.52 3.23 11.61
N GLU A 21 -4.13 4.23 12.41
CA GLU A 21 -3.87 4.05 13.83
C GLU A 21 -5.17 3.80 14.62
N ALA A 22 -6.25 4.52 14.28
CA ALA A 22 -7.56 4.26 14.86
C ALA A 22 -8.02 2.82 14.59
N ALA A 23 -7.92 2.36 13.34
CA ALA A 23 -8.27 0.99 12.97
C ALA A 23 -7.46 -0.04 13.77
N ARG A 24 -6.15 0.17 13.91
CA ARG A 24 -5.27 -0.71 14.71
C ARG A 24 -5.72 -0.77 16.18
N ARG A 25 -5.97 0.38 16.81
CA ARG A 25 -6.40 0.47 18.23
C ARG A 25 -7.75 -0.19 18.47
N LEU A 26 -8.63 -0.18 17.47
CA LEU A 26 -9.98 -0.73 17.55
C LEU A 26 -10.07 -2.19 17.06
N GLY A 27 -8.96 -2.81 16.64
CA GLY A 27 -8.95 -4.18 16.11
C GLY A 27 -9.67 -4.30 14.76
N ILE A 28 -9.73 -3.23 13.98
CA ILE A 28 -10.41 -3.18 12.67
C ILE A 28 -9.41 -3.54 11.57
N TYR A 29 -9.81 -4.48 10.72
CA TYR A 29 -9.04 -4.83 9.52
C TYR A 29 -9.25 -3.80 8.41
N VAL A 30 -8.15 -3.35 7.78
CA VAL A 30 -8.20 -2.34 6.73
C VAL A 30 -7.91 -2.96 5.36
N MET A 31 -8.80 -2.68 4.41
CA MET A 31 -8.59 -2.93 2.99
C MET A 31 -8.45 -1.60 2.26
N ALA A 32 -7.39 -1.45 1.46
CA ALA A 32 -7.16 -0.27 0.65
C ALA A 32 -7.66 -0.53 -0.78
N SER A 33 -8.67 0.24 -1.21
CA SER A 33 -9.16 0.24 -2.59
C SER A 33 -8.29 1.11 -3.51
N ALA A 34 -8.49 0.96 -4.83
CA ALA A 34 -7.81 1.77 -5.85
C ALA A 34 -6.28 1.66 -5.79
N SER A 35 -5.76 0.47 -5.48
CA SER A 35 -4.32 0.22 -5.29
C SER A 35 -3.46 0.53 -6.52
N VAL A 36 -4.08 0.62 -7.70
CA VAL A 36 -3.43 0.99 -8.96
C VAL A 36 -3.95 2.30 -9.57
N HIS A 37 -4.74 3.07 -8.82
CA HIS A 37 -5.37 4.33 -9.24
C HIS A 37 -6.00 4.26 -10.65
N GLN A 38 -7.00 3.39 -10.84
CA GLN A 38 -7.65 3.15 -12.14
C GLN A 38 -6.68 2.75 -13.29
N GLY A 39 -5.54 2.14 -12.94
CA GLY A 39 -4.53 1.70 -13.90
C GLY A 39 -3.40 2.70 -14.12
N GLN A 40 -3.49 3.92 -13.59
CA GLN A 40 -2.44 4.95 -13.74
C GLN A 40 -1.11 4.53 -13.11
N LEU A 41 -1.14 3.67 -12.09
CA LEU A 41 0.06 3.15 -11.43
C LEU A 41 0.53 1.79 -11.99
N THR A 42 -0.04 1.34 -13.12
CA THR A 42 0.41 0.10 -13.80
C THR A 42 1.54 0.34 -14.78
N ARG A 43 1.95 1.60 -14.99
CA ARG A 43 2.99 2.03 -15.92
C ARG A 43 3.66 3.28 -15.39
N ASN A 44 4.93 3.48 -15.75
CA ASN A 44 5.69 4.70 -15.49
C ASN A 44 5.76 5.05 -13.98
N LEU A 45 5.89 4.04 -13.12
CA LEU A 45 6.18 4.34 -11.73
C LEU A 45 7.51 5.09 -11.61
N PRO A 46 7.64 6.01 -10.64
CA PRO A 46 8.90 6.68 -10.36
C PRO A 46 10.04 5.66 -10.20
N PRO A 47 11.22 5.86 -10.83
CA PRO A 47 12.33 4.90 -10.77
C PRO A 47 12.73 4.49 -9.35
N MET A 48 12.61 5.42 -8.39
CA MET A 48 12.81 5.17 -6.96
C MET A 48 11.99 3.98 -6.44
N LEU A 49 10.74 3.79 -6.88
CA LEU A 49 9.91 2.67 -6.44
C LEU A 49 10.40 1.34 -7.00
N THR A 50 11.02 1.32 -8.18
CA THR A 50 11.62 0.11 -8.75
C THR A 50 12.87 -0.31 -7.99
N GLU A 51 13.67 0.65 -7.54
CA GLU A 51 14.82 0.39 -6.67
C GLU A 51 14.39 -0.07 -5.28
N PHE A 52 13.33 0.52 -4.75
CA PHE A 52 12.84 0.24 -3.40
C PHE A 52 12.02 -1.05 -3.30
N LEU A 53 11.35 -1.43 -4.39
CA LEU A 53 10.58 -2.68 -4.51
C LEU A 53 11.16 -3.53 -5.65
N PRO A 54 12.37 -4.09 -5.46
CA PRO A 54 12.99 -4.96 -6.45
C PRO A 54 12.24 -6.30 -6.54
N GLY A 55 12.49 -7.03 -7.63
CA GLY A 55 11.98 -8.41 -7.77
C GLY A 55 10.57 -8.55 -8.35
N PHE A 56 9.88 -7.44 -8.62
CA PHE A 56 8.60 -7.45 -9.34
C PHE A 56 8.81 -7.24 -10.84
N GLN A 57 8.00 -7.90 -11.65
CA GLN A 57 8.11 -7.86 -13.11
C GLN A 57 7.37 -6.64 -13.70
N THR A 58 6.27 -6.24 -13.07
CA THR A 58 5.41 -5.15 -13.57
C THR A 58 5.20 -4.06 -12.54
N ASP A 59 4.89 -2.85 -13.02
CA ASP A 59 4.54 -1.73 -12.16
C ASP A 59 3.23 -1.96 -11.41
N ALA A 60 2.29 -2.73 -12.00
CA ALA A 60 1.09 -3.17 -11.31
C ALA A 60 1.43 -3.97 -10.05
N GLN A 61 2.36 -4.93 -10.16
CA GLN A 61 2.84 -5.70 -9.03
C GLN A 61 3.51 -4.83 -7.97
N ARG A 62 4.38 -3.88 -8.39
CA ARG A 62 5.02 -2.93 -7.46
C ARG A 62 4.02 -2.05 -6.73
N ALA A 63 3.01 -1.53 -7.44
CA ALA A 63 1.96 -0.72 -6.84
C ALA A 63 1.15 -1.51 -5.80
N LEU A 64 0.78 -2.76 -6.11
CA LEU A 64 0.10 -3.64 -5.15
C LEU A 64 0.97 -3.94 -3.93
N GLN A 65 2.26 -4.24 -4.15
CA GLN A 65 3.19 -4.48 -3.05
C GLN A 65 3.35 -3.25 -2.16
N PHE A 66 3.46 -2.07 -2.73
CA PHE A 66 3.52 -0.81 -1.99
C PHE A 66 2.31 -0.63 -1.09
N VAL A 67 1.10 -0.82 -1.63
CA VAL A 67 -0.14 -0.63 -0.87
C VAL A 67 -0.28 -1.65 0.26
N ARG A 68 -0.01 -2.94 0.00
CA ARG A 68 -0.07 -3.98 1.05
C ARG A 68 1.06 -3.90 2.06
N SER A 69 2.12 -3.14 1.78
CA SER A 69 3.22 -2.85 2.72
C SER A 69 2.96 -1.58 3.54
N THR A 70 1.87 -0.85 3.27
CA THR A 70 1.50 0.34 4.04
C THR A 70 1.11 -0.09 5.47
N PRO A 71 1.76 0.45 6.52
CA PRO A 71 1.46 0.06 7.89
C PRO A 71 -0.02 0.24 8.24
N GLY A 72 -0.63 -0.81 8.79
CA GLY A 72 -2.06 -0.83 9.14
C GLY A 72 -2.99 -1.23 8.00
N VAL A 73 -2.51 -1.40 6.77
CA VAL A 73 -3.27 -1.97 5.66
C VAL A 73 -3.05 -3.48 5.59
N GLY A 74 -4.12 -4.26 5.57
CA GLY A 74 -4.04 -5.73 5.46
C GLY A 74 -4.21 -6.25 4.03
N THR A 75 -4.99 -5.56 3.19
CA THR A 75 -5.27 -5.96 1.80
C THR A 75 -5.16 -4.79 0.83
N ALA A 76 -4.54 -5.01 -0.32
CA ALA A 76 -4.61 -4.14 -1.49
C ALA A 76 -5.66 -4.69 -2.47
N LEU A 77 -6.76 -3.96 -2.68
CA LEU A 77 -7.85 -4.37 -3.57
C LEU A 77 -7.64 -3.79 -4.98
N VAL A 78 -7.65 -4.68 -5.97
CA VAL A 78 -7.54 -4.32 -7.39
C VAL A 78 -8.59 -5.05 -8.23
N GLY A 79 -9.32 -4.28 -9.04
CA GLY A 79 -10.27 -4.82 -10.03
C GLY A 79 -9.54 -5.09 -11.35
N MET A 80 -9.83 -6.24 -11.96
CA MET A 80 -9.17 -6.71 -13.18
C MET A 80 -10.22 -7.20 -14.18
N LYS A 81 -9.98 -6.95 -15.47
CA LYS A 81 -10.92 -7.31 -16.56
C LYS A 81 -10.58 -8.63 -17.27
N THR A 82 -9.38 -9.15 -17.07
CA THR A 82 -8.87 -10.34 -17.78
C THR A 82 -8.23 -11.29 -16.79
N VAL A 83 -8.29 -12.59 -17.08
CA VAL A 83 -7.65 -13.64 -16.26
C VAL A 83 -6.13 -13.45 -16.23
N ALA A 84 -5.52 -13.07 -17.36
CA ALA A 84 -4.08 -12.80 -17.42
C ALA A 84 -3.62 -11.75 -16.38
N HIS A 85 -4.38 -10.67 -16.18
CA HIS A 85 -4.05 -9.69 -15.14
C HIS A 85 -4.25 -10.25 -13.72
N VAL A 86 -5.22 -11.14 -13.52
CA VAL A 86 -5.42 -11.83 -12.23
C VAL A 86 -4.21 -12.70 -11.92
N GLU A 87 -3.76 -13.51 -12.87
CA GLU A 87 -2.60 -14.39 -12.72
C GLU A 87 -1.32 -13.58 -12.47
N GLU A 88 -1.08 -12.52 -13.26
CA GLU A 88 0.06 -11.62 -13.07
C GLU A 88 0.08 -10.99 -11.67
N ASN A 89 -1.04 -10.41 -11.24
CA ASN A 89 -1.11 -9.71 -9.95
C ASN A 89 -1.18 -10.67 -8.75
N ALA A 90 -1.71 -11.87 -8.92
CA ALA A 90 -1.68 -12.90 -7.88
C ALA A 90 -0.24 -13.31 -7.52
N GLY A 91 0.70 -13.20 -8.46
CA GLY A 91 2.12 -13.43 -8.21
C GLY A 91 2.71 -12.57 -7.08
N VAL A 92 2.14 -11.39 -6.81
CA VAL A 92 2.56 -10.52 -5.69
C VAL A 92 2.44 -11.23 -4.33
N ALA A 93 1.46 -12.13 -4.18
CA ALA A 93 1.21 -12.84 -2.93
C ALA A 93 2.36 -13.75 -2.50
N ALA A 94 3.24 -14.17 -3.43
CA ALA A 94 4.41 -14.98 -3.14
C ALA A 94 5.50 -14.21 -2.37
N THR A 95 5.45 -12.88 -2.39
CA THR A 95 6.35 -12.00 -1.65
C THR A 95 5.64 -11.47 -0.41
N ALA A 96 6.29 -11.54 0.75
CA ALA A 96 5.77 -10.96 1.99
C ALA A 96 5.69 -9.42 1.88
N PRO A 97 4.73 -8.75 2.53
CA PRO A 97 4.74 -7.29 2.66
C PRO A 97 6.05 -6.80 3.28
N MET A 98 6.50 -5.62 2.86
CA MET A 98 7.72 -5.04 3.39
C MET A 98 7.58 -4.73 4.89
N PRO A 99 8.62 -5.01 5.69
CA PRO A 99 8.67 -4.58 7.09
C PRO A 99 8.52 -3.07 7.24
N TRP A 100 7.90 -2.62 8.34
CA TRP A 100 7.67 -1.18 8.58
C TRP A 100 8.97 -0.37 8.55
N ASN A 101 10.00 -0.78 9.28
CA ASN A 101 11.27 -0.05 9.35
C ASN A 101 11.87 0.24 7.96
N GLU A 102 11.67 -0.67 7.01
CA GLU A 102 12.03 -0.44 5.62
C GLU A 102 11.04 0.50 4.96
N PHE A 103 9.74 0.21 4.97
CA PHE A 103 8.71 1.05 4.32
C PHE A 103 8.77 2.53 4.74
N GLY A 104 9.06 2.80 6.02
CA GLY A 104 9.19 4.16 6.54
C GLY A 104 10.28 5.00 5.86
N ARG A 105 11.32 4.37 5.29
CA ARG A 105 12.43 5.06 4.60
C ARG A 105 11.98 5.81 3.35
N LEU A 106 10.86 5.40 2.72
CA LEU A 106 10.26 6.10 1.58
C LEU A 106 9.79 7.51 1.93
N PHE A 107 9.51 7.78 3.20
CA PHE A 107 8.98 9.06 3.65
C PHE A 107 10.03 9.93 4.34
N THR A 108 11.20 9.36 4.68
CA THR A 108 12.33 10.10 5.27
C THR A 108 13.37 10.51 4.25
N ALA A 109 13.38 9.91 3.05
CA ALA A 109 14.33 10.25 1.96
C ALA A 109 14.01 11.59 1.26
N THR A 110 12.96 12.30 1.70
CA THR A 110 12.49 13.57 1.12
C THR A 110 12.67 14.75 2.09
N SER A 111 13.67 14.70 2.96
CA SER A 111 14.05 15.82 3.86
C SER A 111 15.41 16.40 3.48
#